data_AF-A0A2N0PG30-F1
#
_entry.id   AF-A0A2N0PG30-F1
#
_cell.length_a   1.000
_cell.length_b   1.000
_cell.length_c   1.000
_cell.angle_alpha   90.00
_cell.angle_beta   90.00
_cell.angle_gamma   90.00
#
_symmetry.space_group_name_H-M   'P 1'
#
loop_
_entity.id
_entity.type
_entity.pdbx_description
1 polymer ?
#
loop_
_entity_poly.entity_id
_entity_poly.type
_entity_poly.pdbx_seq_one_letter_code
_entity_poly.pdbx_strand_id
1 'polypeptide(L)'
;LKHVATGKYLSSINNLSYNTGSSSQLVFAAENSKFSPNSLWRIKFNNNELATYGSTYITLQHVRSNKFLVINYGKLTYYYSGINSEYCYHKSPSANHTEVSCDNITNHSYWVKDWEFNHAKIGNHQGFLKSNDIINLRIKKFYDNNGARCQDGQYEFLRSHDIQFTVGNDTFQEIVCHNERLGGNDEWCIELIKQHTWTLI
;
A
#
# COMPACT_ATOMS: atom_id res chain seq x y z
N LEU A 1 -8.73 -6.16 2.77
CA LEU A 1 -9.15 -4.95 2.03
C LEU A 1 -9.67 -5.40 0.68
N LYS A 2 -10.95 -5.18 0.40
CA LYS A 2 -11.62 -5.61 -0.83
C LYS A 2 -11.75 -4.41 -1.76
N HIS A 3 -11.22 -4.50 -2.97
CA HIS A 3 -11.37 -3.47 -3.98
C HIS A 3 -12.86 -3.38 -4.39
N VAL A 4 -13.45 -2.19 -4.33
CA VAL A 4 -14.89 -2.03 -4.56
C VAL A 4 -15.26 -2.36 -6.01
N ALA A 5 -14.51 -1.85 -6.99
CA ALA A 5 -14.86 -2.00 -8.40
C ALA A 5 -14.74 -3.45 -8.91
N THR A 6 -13.76 -4.22 -8.44
CA THR A 6 -13.51 -5.60 -8.93
C THR A 6 -13.90 -6.69 -7.95
N GLY A 7 -14.16 -6.36 -6.69
CA GLY A 7 -14.42 -7.33 -5.62
C GLY A 7 -13.20 -8.17 -5.22
N LYS A 8 -12.03 -7.95 -5.83
CA LYS A 8 -10.77 -8.64 -5.53
C LYS A 8 -10.14 -8.11 -4.25
N TYR A 9 -9.28 -8.90 -3.62
CA TYR A 9 -8.65 -8.54 -2.34
C TYR A 9 -7.19 -8.12 -2.53
N LEU A 10 -6.79 -7.07 -1.81
CA LEU A 10 -5.39 -6.71 -1.64
C LEU A 10 -4.63 -7.90 -1.04
N SER A 11 -3.65 -8.40 -1.78
CA SER A 11 -2.98 -9.65 -1.46
C SER A 11 -1.48 -9.56 -1.69
N SER A 12 -0.74 -10.44 -1.02
CA SER A 12 0.68 -10.65 -1.23
C SER A 12 1.02 -12.13 -1.03
N ILE A 13 2.10 -12.60 -1.65
CA ILE A 13 2.55 -13.99 -1.56
C ILE A 13 3.96 -14.02 -0.98
N ASN A 14 4.19 -14.87 0.02
CA ASN A 14 5.52 -15.02 0.58
C ASN A 14 6.51 -15.55 -0.47
N ASN A 15 7.73 -15.03 -0.47
CA ASN A 15 8.82 -15.40 -1.39
C ASN A 15 8.57 -15.15 -2.89
N LEU A 16 7.59 -14.31 -3.24
CA LEU A 16 7.40 -13.85 -4.63
C LEU A 16 7.63 -12.35 -4.72
N SER A 17 8.56 -11.92 -5.56
CA SER A 17 9.02 -10.53 -5.67
C SER A 17 8.80 -9.95 -7.05
N TYR A 18 8.81 -8.62 -7.14
CA TYR A 18 8.89 -7.93 -8.43
C TYR A 18 10.21 -8.22 -9.14
N ASN A 19 10.17 -8.28 -10.47
CA ASN A 19 11.38 -8.35 -11.32
C ASN A 19 11.96 -6.96 -11.64
N THR A 20 11.21 -5.92 -11.27
CA THR A 20 11.49 -4.50 -11.53
C THR A 20 11.36 -3.72 -10.22
N GLY A 21 11.60 -2.41 -10.26
CA GLY A 21 11.39 -1.54 -9.12
C GLY A 21 12.27 -1.91 -7.93
N SER A 22 11.67 -2.13 -6.76
CA SER A 22 12.43 -2.41 -5.54
C SER A 22 12.88 -3.86 -5.40
N SER A 23 12.40 -4.77 -6.26
CA SER A 23 12.56 -6.23 -6.13
C SER A 23 12.03 -6.79 -4.80
N SER A 24 11.18 -6.04 -4.10
CA SER A 24 10.54 -6.47 -2.85
C SER A 24 9.37 -7.41 -3.14
N GLN A 25 8.81 -8.02 -2.09
CA GLN A 25 7.70 -8.96 -2.24
C GLN A 25 6.50 -8.25 -2.88
N LEU A 26 5.91 -8.88 -3.89
CA LEU A 26 4.88 -8.23 -4.69
C LEU A 26 3.54 -8.12 -3.97
N VAL A 27 2.76 -7.12 -4.37
CA VAL A 27 1.38 -6.88 -3.93
C VAL A 27 0.49 -6.81 -5.17
N PHE A 28 -0.70 -7.41 -5.07
CA PHE A 28 -1.61 -7.56 -6.20
C PHE A 28 -3.07 -7.67 -5.74
N ALA A 29 -4.01 -7.47 -6.66
CA ALA A 29 -5.42 -7.78 -6.43
C ALA A 29 -5.71 -9.23 -6.83
N ALA A 30 -6.22 -10.04 -5.91
CA ALA A 30 -6.50 -11.45 -6.13
C ALA A 30 -8.00 -11.78 -6.03
N GLU A 31 -8.46 -12.69 -6.88
CA GLU A 31 -9.75 -13.37 -6.74
C GLU A 31 -9.64 -14.45 -5.65
N ASN A 32 -9.45 -14.00 -4.41
CA ASN A 32 -9.33 -14.88 -3.26
C ASN A 32 -10.61 -14.89 -2.43
N SER A 33 -10.83 -15.98 -1.70
CA SER A 33 -11.82 -15.97 -0.62
C SER A 33 -11.38 -14.97 0.45
N LYS A 34 -12.36 -14.39 1.15
CA LYS A 34 -12.19 -13.48 2.29
C LYS A 34 -11.19 -13.97 3.36
N PHE A 35 -10.94 -15.29 3.39
CA PHE A 35 -10.12 -15.97 4.38
C PHE A 35 -8.80 -16.53 3.84
N SER A 36 -8.43 -16.20 2.59
CA SER A 36 -7.11 -16.58 2.08
C SER A 36 -6.01 -15.93 2.92
N PRO A 37 -5.06 -16.68 3.50
CA PRO A 37 -3.97 -16.12 4.31
C PRO A 37 -3.13 -15.06 3.58
N ASN A 38 -3.10 -15.11 2.24
CA ASN A 38 -2.40 -14.15 1.38
C ASN A 38 -3.11 -12.79 1.28
N SER A 39 -4.37 -12.71 1.71
CA SER A 39 -5.22 -11.51 1.65
C SER A 39 -5.50 -10.93 3.03
N LEU A 40 -4.88 -11.48 4.07
CA LEU A 40 -5.06 -11.10 5.47
C LEU A 40 -3.96 -10.15 5.92
N TRP A 41 -4.39 -9.03 6.49
CA TRP A 41 -3.53 -7.95 6.97
C TRP A 41 -3.89 -7.61 8.41
N ARG A 42 -2.90 -7.66 9.29
CA ARG A 42 -3.02 -7.20 10.66
C ARG A 42 -2.83 -5.69 10.69
N ILE A 43 -3.87 -4.98 11.11
CA ILE A 43 -3.81 -3.53 11.32
C ILE A 43 -3.16 -3.29 12.68
N LYS A 44 -2.10 -2.47 12.73
CA LYS A 44 -1.58 -1.92 13.98
C LYS A 44 -1.79 -0.42 13.98
N PHE A 45 -2.43 0.07 15.02
CA PHE A 45 -2.60 1.49 15.29
C PHE A 45 -1.37 1.97 16.05
N ASN A 46 -0.69 3.00 15.55
CA ASN A 46 0.55 3.45 16.18
C ASN A 46 0.30 4.09 17.56
N ASN A 47 -0.87 4.73 17.78
CA ASN A 47 -1.10 5.56 18.98
C ASN A 47 -2.50 5.42 19.65
N ASN A 48 -3.43 4.57 19.20
CA ASN A 48 -4.82 4.53 19.72
C ASN A 48 -5.45 3.12 19.69
N GLU A 49 -6.48 2.87 20.50
CA GLU A 49 -7.32 1.64 20.42
C GLU A 49 -8.29 1.66 19.23
N LEU A 50 -8.56 2.84 18.66
CA LEU A 50 -9.50 3.05 17.55
C LEU A 50 -8.86 3.90 16.44
N ALA A 51 -9.13 3.57 15.17
CA ALA A 51 -8.79 4.43 14.05
C ALA A 51 -9.89 5.44 13.74
N THR A 52 -9.49 6.70 13.65
CA THR A 52 -10.26 7.82 13.12
C THR A 52 -9.79 8.15 11.70
N TYR A 53 -10.72 8.54 10.82
CA TYR A 53 -10.37 8.88 9.44
C TYR A 53 -9.50 10.15 9.39
N GLY A 54 -8.46 10.12 8.55
CA GLY A 54 -7.59 11.26 8.27
C GLY A 54 -6.63 11.67 9.39
N SER A 55 -6.70 11.06 10.57
CA SER A 55 -5.89 11.44 11.74
C SER A 55 -5.16 10.27 12.40
N THR A 56 -5.44 9.03 12.02
CA THR A 56 -4.75 7.86 12.58
C THR A 56 -3.80 7.23 11.58
N TYR A 57 -2.52 7.21 11.92
CA TYR A 57 -1.51 6.42 11.23
C TYR A 57 -1.61 4.95 11.64
N ILE A 58 -1.68 4.10 10.62
CA ILE A 58 -1.76 2.65 10.77
C ILE A 58 -0.66 1.98 9.94
N THR A 59 -0.31 0.77 10.35
CA THR A 59 0.48 -0.14 9.52
C THR A 59 -0.35 -1.36 9.16
N LEU A 60 -0.11 -1.89 7.96
CA LEU A 60 -0.73 -3.11 7.46
C LEU A 60 0.32 -4.20 7.37
N GLN A 61 0.33 -5.10 8.35
CA GLN A 61 1.26 -6.23 8.37
C GLN A 61 0.63 -7.45 7.71
N HIS A 62 1.22 -7.93 6.62
CA HIS A 62 0.77 -9.14 5.95
C HIS A 62 0.92 -10.35 6.88
N VAL A 63 -0.17 -11.11 7.07
CA VAL A 63 -0.22 -12.18 8.07
C VAL A 63 0.76 -13.31 7.73
N ARG A 64 0.85 -13.70 6.45
CA ARG A 64 1.65 -14.87 6.05
C ARG A 64 3.16 -14.63 6.05
N SER A 65 3.61 -13.44 5.64
CA SER A 65 5.05 -13.12 5.56
C SER A 65 5.57 -12.26 6.72
N ASN A 66 4.70 -11.77 7.59
CA ASN A 66 5.01 -10.80 8.65
C ASN A 66 5.64 -9.47 8.17
N LYS A 67 5.67 -9.24 6.86
CA LYS A 67 6.13 -7.99 6.21
C LYS A 67 5.03 -6.94 6.20
N PHE A 68 5.38 -5.69 5.90
CA PHE A 68 4.46 -4.57 5.91
C PHE A 68 4.15 -4.08 4.50
N LEU A 69 2.92 -3.62 4.28
CA LEU A 69 2.58 -2.88 3.06
C LEU A 69 3.33 -1.55 3.06
N VAL A 70 4.14 -1.31 2.04
CA VAL A 70 5.02 -0.14 1.96
C VAL A 70 5.05 0.45 0.56
N ILE A 71 5.56 1.68 0.48
CA ILE A 71 6.17 2.21 -0.74
C ILE A 71 7.67 2.34 -0.51
N ASN A 72 8.46 1.88 -1.48
CA ASN A 72 9.92 1.90 -1.40
C ASN A 72 10.49 3.08 -2.19
N TYR A 73 11.62 3.60 -1.71
CA TYR A 73 12.43 4.56 -2.46
C TYR A 73 13.91 4.15 -2.41
N GLY A 74 14.72 4.75 -3.26
CA GLY A 74 16.16 4.50 -3.33
C GLY A 74 16.94 5.80 -3.33
N LYS A 75 18.26 5.69 -3.13
CA LYS A 75 19.20 6.81 -3.26
C LYS A 75 19.95 6.69 -4.58
N LEU A 76 19.74 7.63 -5.49
CA LEU A 76 20.54 7.79 -6.70
C LEU A 76 21.68 8.77 -6.39
N THR A 77 22.92 8.44 -6.75
CA THR A 77 24.08 9.32 -6.52
C THR A 77 24.76 9.61 -7.85
N TYR A 78 24.90 10.90 -8.17
CA TYR A 78 25.57 11.38 -9.37
C TYR A 78 26.94 11.97 -9.00
N TYR A 79 27.94 11.71 -9.85
CA TYR A 79 29.34 12.14 -9.64
C TYR A 79 29.78 13.32 -10.51
N TYR A 80 28.91 13.86 -11.37
CA TYR A 80 29.26 14.97 -12.24
C TYR A 80 29.18 16.30 -11.47
N SER A 81 30.35 16.89 -11.19
CA SER A 81 30.59 18.18 -10.48
C SER A 81 30.50 18.20 -8.93
N GLY A 82 30.32 17.05 -8.29
CA GLY A 82 30.21 16.91 -6.83
C GLY A 82 29.47 15.62 -6.44
N ILE A 83 29.20 15.40 -5.15
CA ILE A 83 28.31 14.32 -4.68
C ILE A 83 26.90 14.92 -4.54
N ASN A 84 26.05 14.72 -5.54
CA ASN A 84 24.62 14.99 -5.45
C ASN A 84 23.87 13.68 -5.31
N SER A 85 22.94 13.61 -4.35
CA SER A 85 22.09 12.44 -4.19
C SER A 85 20.61 12.78 -4.14
N GLU A 86 19.83 12.03 -4.91
CA GLU A 86 18.39 12.18 -5.06
C GLU A 86 17.68 10.94 -4.51
N TYR A 87 16.50 11.13 -3.95
CA TYR A 87 15.69 10.06 -3.38
C TYR A 87 14.43 9.83 -4.21
N CYS A 88 14.39 8.72 -4.94
CA CYS A 88 13.31 8.45 -5.89
C CYS A 88 12.53 7.20 -5.50
N TYR A 89 11.21 7.30 -5.54
CA TYR A 89 10.33 6.15 -5.33
C TYR A 89 10.36 5.20 -6.53
N HIS A 90 10.32 3.90 -6.26
CA HIS A 90 10.27 2.90 -7.32
C HIS A 90 8.98 3.02 -8.11
N LYS A 91 9.09 2.77 -9.42
CA LYS A 91 7.96 2.78 -10.34
C LYS A 91 7.32 1.41 -10.40
N SER A 92 6.00 1.40 -10.46
CA SER A 92 5.22 0.17 -10.58
C SER A 92 5.54 -0.54 -11.91
N PRO A 93 5.35 -1.87 -11.99
CA PRO A 93 5.82 -2.65 -13.13
C PRO A 93 5.23 -2.27 -14.50
N SER A 94 4.05 -1.66 -14.54
CA SER A 94 3.33 -1.44 -15.81
C SER A 94 2.77 -0.04 -16.00
N ALA A 95 2.35 0.65 -14.92
CA ALA A 95 1.68 1.95 -15.04
C ALA A 95 2.53 3.19 -14.75
N ASN A 96 3.84 3.05 -14.46
CA ASN A 96 4.72 4.17 -14.08
C ASN A 96 4.24 5.01 -12.87
N HIS A 97 3.33 4.45 -12.07
CA HIS A 97 2.91 5.00 -10.79
C HIS A 97 3.90 4.57 -9.69
N THR A 98 3.67 4.99 -8.45
CA THR A 98 4.51 4.55 -7.33
C THR A 98 4.25 3.07 -7.05
N GLU A 99 5.31 2.28 -6.98
CA GLU A 99 5.26 0.86 -6.62
C GLU A 99 4.80 0.69 -5.17
N VAL A 100 3.84 -0.21 -4.97
CA VAL A 100 3.40 -0.67 -3.66
C VAL A 100 3.90 -2.10 -3.48
N SER A 101 4.59 -2.37 -2.38
CA SER A 101 5.22 -3.66 -2.13
C SER A 101 5.00 -4.14 -0.70
N CYS A 102 5.48 -5.34 -0.39
CA CYS A 102 5.48 -5.89 0.95
C CYS A 102 6.92 -6.13 1.42
N ASP A 103 7.38 -5.43 2.46
CA ASP A 103 8.78 -5.49 2.87
C ASP A 103 9.00 -5.60 4.37
N ASN A 104 10.20 -6.06 4.75
CA ASN A 104 10.66 -6.08 6.11
C ASN A 104 11.27 -4.71 6.49
N ILE A 105 10.84 -4.20 7.63
CA ILE A 105 11.18 -2.86 8.11
C ILE A 105 12.41 -2.85 9.02
N THR A 106 13.07 -3.98 9.23
CA THR A 106 14.16 -4.09 10.21
C THR A 106 15.50 -3.56 9.73
N ASN A 107 15.75 -3.45 8.41
CA ASN A 107 17.12 -3.28 7.93
C ASN A 107 17.45 -2.01 7.14
N HIS A 108 16.51 -1.29 6.52
CA HIS A 108 16.86 -0.13 5.68
C HIS A 108 15.92 1.07 5.89
N SER A 109 16.41 2.28 5.64
CA SER A 109 15.69 3.54 5.90
C SER A 109 14.82 4.01 4.72
N TYR A 110 14.71 3.23 3.65
CA TYR A 110 14.17 3.69 2.36
C TYR A 110 12.78 3.14 2.03
N TRP A 111 11.86 3.27 2.98
CA TRP A 111 10.46 2.92 2.78
C TRP A 111 9.55 3.85 3.57
N VAL A 112 8.27 3.86 3.22
CA VAL A 112 7.19 4.45 4.01
C VAL A 112 6.13 3.38 4.23
N LYS A 113 5.67 3.22 5.48
CA LYS A 113 4.71 2.17 5.89
C LYS A 113 3.47 2.72 6.60
N ASP A 114 3.47 4.01 6.93
CA ASP A 114 2.43 4.62 7.74
C ASP A 114 1.33 5.10 6.79
N TRP A 115 0.24 4.32 6.77
CA TRP A 115 -0.94 4.57 5.98
C TRP A 115 -1.97 5.35 6.81
N GLU A 116 -2.85 6.05 6.13
CA GLU A 116 -4.01 6.71 6.73
C GLU A 116 -5.28 6.25 6.01
N PHE A 117 -6.31 5.93 6.79
CA PHE A 117 -7.65 5.72 6.25
C PHE A 117 -8.30 7.06 5.97
N ASN A 118 -8.67 7.30 4.72
CA ASN A 118 -9.50 8.42 4.32
C ASN A 118 -10.91 7.93 3.99
N HIS A 119 -11.95 8.66 4.40
CA HIS A 119 -13.30 8.27 4.05
C HIS A 119 -13.57 8.58 2.56
N ALA A 120 -14.10 7.62 1.80
CA ALA A 120 -14.25 7.78 0.35
C ALA A 120 -15.31 8.81 -0.06
N LYS A 121 -16.37 8.96 0.75
CA LYS A 121 -17.40 9.99 0.51
C LYS A 121 -16.95 11.35 1.02
N ILE A 122 -17.16 12.37 0.20
CA ILE A 122 -16.96 13.78 0.53
C ILE A 122 -17.89 14.18 1.70
N GLY A 123 -17.30 14.68 2.78
CA GLY A 123 -18.00 15.17 3.97
C GLY A 123 -17.19 14.91 5.25
N ASN A 124 -17.39 15.72 6.30
CA ASN A 124 -16.75 15.53 7.61
C ASN A 124 -17.28 14.27 8.28
N HIS A 125 -16.72 13.11 7.93
CA HIS A 125 -17.03 11.84 8.58
C HIS A 125 -16.27 11.79 9.90
N GLN A 126 -16.87 12.39 10.93
CA GLN A 126 -16.39 12.29 12.30
C GLN A 126 -16.85 10.94 12.85
N GLY A 127 -15.94 9.96 12.85
CA GLY A 127 -16.25 8.63 13.31
C GLY A 127 -15.05 7.71 13.35
N PHE A 128 -15.27 6.54 13.92
CA PHE A 128 -14.30 5.45 13.95
C PHE A 128 -14.50 4.53 12.76
N LEU A 129 -13.41 3.95 12.29
CA LEU A 129 -13.40 2.89 11.28
C LEU A 129 -14.23 1.69 11.74
N LYS A 130 -15.13 1.23 10.89
CA LYS A 130 -16.01 0.07 11.08
C LYS A 130 -15.85 -0.90 9.91
N SER A 131 -16.23 -2.15 10.15
CA SER A 131 -16.28 -3.12 9.05
C SER A 131 -17.33 -2.69 8.03
N ASN A 132 -17.03 -2.94 6.76
CA ASN A 132 -17.81 -2.61 5.56
C ASN A 132 -17.80 -1.12 5.18
N ASP A 133 -16.97 -0.30 5.83
CA ASP A 133 -16.75 1.07 5.36
C ASP A 133 -16.04 1.06 4.01
N ILE A 134 -16.43 2.02 3.16
CA ILE A 134 -15.73 2.32 1.91
C ILE A 134 -14.75 3.45 2.18
N ILE A 135 -13.47 3.14 2.01
CA ILE A 135 -12.35 4.02 2.31
C ILE A 135 -11.47 4.22 1.07
N ASN A 136 -10.69 5.29 1.07
CA ASN A 136 -9.43 5.33 0.34
C ASN A 136 -8.29 5.14 1.34
N LEU A 137 -7.23 4.44 0.93
CA LEU A 137 -6.03 4.30 1.74
C LEU A 137 -4.98 5.24 1.17
N ARG A 138 -4.43 6.15 1.99
CA ARG A 138 -3.41 7.11 1.54
C ARG A 138 -2.11 6.98 2.30
N ILE A 139 -1.03 7.39 1.68
CA ILE A 139 0.33 7.37 2.24
C ILE A 139 1.05 8.66 1.86
N LYS A 140 1.89 9.18 2.78
CA LYS A 140 2.63 10.42 2.58
C LYS A 140 4.02 10.14 2.02
N LYS A 141 4.32 10.67 0.83
CA LYS A 141 5.67 10.71 0.26
C LYS A 141 6.45 11.89 0.79
N PHE A 142 7.76 11.68 0.97
CA PHE A 142 8.69 12.71 1.44
C PHE A 142 9.52 13.33 0.33
N TYR A 143 9.54 12.71 -0.86
CA TYR A 143 10.32 13.16 -2.01
C TYR A 143 9.45 13.18 -3.28
N ASP A 144 9.69 14.16 -4.14
CA ASP A 144 9.04 14.27 -5.44
C ASP A 144 9.72 13.37 -6.49
N ASN A 145 9.26 13.46 -7.74
CA ASN A 145 9.84 12.68 -8.84
C ASN A 145 11.26 13.12 -9.24
N ASN A 146 11.72 14.31 -8.80
CA ASN A 146 13.07 14.83 -9.02
C ASN A 146 13.98 14.55 -7.81
N GLY A 147 13.48 13.80 -6.82
CA GLY A 147 14.20 13.48 -5.59
C GLY A 147 14.35 14.62 -4.59
N ALA A 148 13.67 15.75 -4.81
CA ALA A 148 13.65 16.86 -3.88
C ALA A 148 12.69 16.57 -2.72
N ARG A 149 13.08 16.97 -1.50
CA ARG A 149 12.23 16.76 -0.32
C ARG A 149 11.00 17.65 -0.36
N CYS A 150 9.82 17.05 -0.30
CA CYS A 150 8.54 17.75 -0.21
C CYS A 150 8.30 18.20 1.23
N GLN A 151 8.35 19.51 1.53
CA GLN A 151 8.19 20.04 2.90
C GLN A 151 6.83 19.71 3.52
N ASP A 152 5.74 19.83 2.75
CA ASP A 152 4.40 19.45 3.20
C ASP A 152 4.07 17.97 2.97
N GLY A 153 4.97 17.25 2.28
CA GLY A 153 4.79 15.92 1.73
C GLY A 153 3.66 15.82 0.70
N GLN A 154 3.67 14.74 -0.08
CA GLN A 154 2.64 14.50 -1.10
C GLN A 154 1.89 13.22 -0.76
N TYR A 155 0.57 13.32 -0.60
CA TYR A 155 -0.26 12.14 -0.40
C TYR A 155 -0.52 11.43 -1.72
N GLU A 156 -0.33 10.13 -1.71
CA GLU A 156 -0.76 9.22 -2.78
C GLU A 156 -1.74 8.19 -2.23
N PHE A 157 -2.60 7.69 -3.11
CA PHE A 157 -3.71 6.81 -2.78
C PHE A 157 -3.52 5.44 -3.42
N LEU A 158 -3.86 4.40 -2.65
CA LEU A 158 -3.81 3.02 -3.10
C LEU A 158 -4.89 2.76 -4.15
N ARG A 159 -4.48 2.32 -5.34
CA ARG A 159 -5.34 2.02 -6.48
C ARG A 159 -5.17 0.59 -6.94
N SER A 160 -6.27 0.01 -7.38
CA SER A 160 -6.28 -1.20 -8.21
C SER A 160 -6.95 -0.87 -9.55
N HIS A 161 -6.55 -1.56 -10.60
CA HIS A 161 -6.99 -1.28 -11.96
C HIS A 161 -6.87 -2.53 -12.83
N ASP A 162 -7.33 -2.48 -14.07
CA ASP A 162 -7.36 -3.60 -15.01
C ASP A 162 -5.99 -3.91 -15.66
N ILE A 163 -4.95 -3.14 -15.31
CA ILE A 163 -3.57 -3.39 -15.76
C ILE A 163 -2.99 -4.57 -14.98
N GLN A 164 -2.22 -5.39 -15.70
CA GLN A 164 -1.60 -6.59 -15.19
C GLN A 164 -0.10 -6.59 -15.49
N PHE A 165 0.65 -7.32 -14.68
CA PHE A 165 2.07 -7.58 -14.87
C PHE A 165 2.38 -9.06 -14.66
N THR A 166 3.51 -9.53 -15.18
CA THR A 166 3.90 -10.94 -15.11
C THR A 166 5.15 -11.14 -14.27
N VAL A 167 5.18 -12.26 -13.54
CA VAL A 167 6.38 -12.75 -12.83
C VAL A 167 6.47 -14.25 -13.10
N GLY A 168 7.50 -14.66 -13.84
CA GLY A 168 7.56 -16.02 -14.36
C GLY A 168 6.42 -16.28 -15.35
N ASN A 169 5.65 -17.34 -15.11
CA ASN A 169 4.49 -17.71 -15.93
C ASN A 169 3.16 -17.16 -15.38
N ASP A 170 3.18 -16.53 -14.21
CA ASP A 170 1.98 -16.06 -13.53
C ASP A 170 1.70 -14.59 -13.87
N THR A 171 0.42 -14.24 -13.94
CA THR A 171 -0.07 -12.89 -14.24
C THR A 171 -0.83 -12.34 -13.04
N PHE A 172 -0.54 -11.10 -12.67
CA PHE A 172 -1.07 -10.45 -11.48
C PHE A 172 -1.69 -9.10 -11.82
N GLN A 173 -2.81 -8.77 -11.18
CA GLN A 173 -3.41 -7.45 -11.30
C GLN A 173 -2.62 -6.43 -10.47
N GLU A 174 -2.20 -5.34 -11.11
CA GLU A 174 -1.33 -4.33 -10.54
C GLU A 174 -2.02 -3.55 -9.40
N ILE A 175 -1.23 -3.22 -8.37
CA ILE A 175 -1.61 -2.33 -7.27
C ILE A 175 -0.57 -1.23 -7.21
N VAL A 176 -1.02 0.02 -7.16
CA VAL A 176 -0.15 1.20 -7.25
C VAL A 176 -0.56 2.28 -6.26
N CYS A 177 0.34 3.25 -6.06
CA CYS A 177 0.03 4.52 -5.43
C CYS A 177 0.08 5.65 -6.47
N HIS A 178 -0.92 6.54 -6.45
CA HIS A 178 -1.01 7.68 -7.37
C HIS A 178 -1.53 8.95 -6.67
N ASN A 179 -1.29 10.11 -7.26
CA ASN A 179 -1.73 11.43 -6.79
C ASN A 179 -2.81 12.08 -7.69
N GLU A 180 -3.33 11.33 -8.66
CA GLU A 180 -4.34 11.79 -9.60
C GLU A 180 -5.73 11.94 -8.96
N ARG A 181 -6.69 12.44 -9.73
CA ARG A 181 -8.09 12.54 -9.30
C ARG A 181 -8.62 11.17 -8.88
N LEU A 182 -9.23 11.13 -7.69
CA LEU A 182 -9.85 9.93 -7.15
C LEU A 182 -11.09 9.50 -7.95
N GLY A 183 -11.25 8.20 -8.11
CA GLY A 183 -12.41 7.54 -8.71
C GLY A 183 -12.69 6.18 -8.07
N GLY A 184 -13.61 5.40 -8.68
CA GLY A 184 -14.06 4.12 -8.11
C GLY A 184 -12.96 3.05 -7.99
N ASN A 185 -11.85 3.20 -8.72
CA ASN A 185 -10.68 2.32 -8.66
C ASN A 185 -9.79 2.55 -7.42
N ASP A 186 -10.12 3.57 -6.62
CA ASP A 186 -9.37 3.96 -5.43
C ASP A 186 -10.12 3.57 -4.16
N GLU A 187 -11.32 3.00 -4.31
CA GLU A 187 -12.22 2.65 -3.22
C GLU A 187 -12.00 1.21 -2.74
N TRP A 188 -11.86 1.09 -1.43
CA TRP A 188 -11.64 -0.19 -0.75
C TRP A 188 -12.69 -0.38 0.35
N CYS A 189 -13.34 -1.53 0.35
CA CYS A 189 -14.16 -2.00 1.46
C CYS A 189 -13.27 -2.66 2.51
N ILE A 190 -13.30 -2.14 3.74
CA ILE A 190 -12.58 -2.74 4.85
C ILE A 190 -13.42 -3.82 5.55
N GLU A 191 -13.00 -5.07 5.46
CA GLU A 191 -13.68 -6.19 6.11
C GLU A 191 -12.88 -6.62 7.35
N LEU A 192 -13.33 -6.21 8.54
CA LEU A 192 -12.64 -6.51 9.80
C LEU A 192 -13.03 -7.90 10.31
N ILE A 193 -12.06 -8.66 10.81
CA ILE A 193 -12.26 -10.01 11.38
C ILE A 193 -11.87 -9.96 12.86
N LYS A 194 -12.80 -10.27 13.76
CA LYS A 194 -12.53 -10.28 15.22
C LYS A 194 -11.49 -11.35 15.56
N GLN A 195 -10.52 -10.99 16.42
CA GLN A 195 -9.41 -11.87 16.81
C GLN A 195 -9.85 -13.20 17.43
N HIS A 196 -10.99 -13.25 18.14
CA HIS A 196 -11.50 -14.47 18.79
C HIS A 196 -12.08 -15.51 17.82
N THR A 197 -12.28 -15.16 16.54
CA THR A 197 -12.74 -16.09 15.50
C THR A 197 -11.59 -16.80 14.79
N TRP A 198 -10.34 -16.41 15.05
CA TRP A 198 -9.14 -16.94 14.38
C TRP A 198 -8.62 -18.25 14.94
N THR A 199 -8.91 -18.56 16.20
CA THR A 199 -8.47 -19.81 16.85
C THR A 199 -9.23 -21.05 16.36
N LEU A 200 -10.15 -20.89 15.40
CA LEU A 200 -11.04 -21.96 14.90
C LEU A 200 -10.88 -22.24 13.39
N ILE A 201 -9.91 -21.64 12.71
CA ILE A 201 -9.61 -21.87 11.28
C ILE A 201 -8.19 -22.39 11.13
#